data_AF-A0A962RKN2-F1
#
_entry.id   AF-A0A962RKN2-F1
#
_cell.length_a   1.000
_cell.length_b   1.000
_cell.length_c   1.000
_cell.angle_alpha   90.00
_cell.angle_beta   90.00
_cell.angle_gamma   90.00
#
_symmetry.space_group_name_H-M   'P 1'
#
loop_
_entity.id
_entity.type
_entity.pdbx_description
1 polymer ?
#
loop_
_entity_poly.entity_id
_entity_poly.type
_entity_poly.pdbx_seq_one_letter_code
_entity_poly.pdbx_strand_id
1 'polypeptide(L)'
;VAWLESMQREDGGWGEDNFSYFDTSFAGRAATSTSFQTAWAILALLAAGERNSPALKRGVRYLIQTQANDGAWHEPAYTAPGFPRVFYLKYHGYSTYFPLWALEEFRRQH
;
A
#
# COMPACT_ATOMS: atom_id res chain seq x y z
N VAL A 1 -15.48 1.42 0.60
CA VAL A 1 -14.31 0.71 1.13
C VAL A 1 -14.23 -0.76 0.72
N ALA A 2 -15.35 -1.44 0.48
CA ALA A 2 -15.40 -2.87 0.11
C ALA A 2 -14.44 -3.31 -1.03
N TRP A 3 -14.20 -2.47 -2.03
CA TRP A 3 -13.22 -2.77 -3.09
C TRP A 3 -11.79 -2.86 -2.55
N LEU A 4 -11.38 -1.95 -1.67
CA LEU A 4 -10.06 -2.03 -1.03
C LEU A 4 -9.95 -3.31 -0.20
N GLU A 5 -10.98 -3.62 0.59
CA GLU A 5 -10.98 -4.83 1.41
C GLU A 5 -10.87 -6.11 0.56
N SER A 6 -11.52 -6.16 -0.60
CA SER A 6 -11.44 -7.32 -1.50
C SER A 6 -10.10 -7.44 -2.25
N MET A 7 -9.35 -6.34 -2.38
CA MET A 7 -8.01 -6.33 -2.97
C MET A 7 -6.89 -6.57 -1.95
N GLN A 8 -7.20 -6.70 -0.65
CA GLN A 8 -6.19 -6.95 0.37
C GLN A 8 -5.61 -8.36 0.20
N ARG A 9 -4.27 -8.45 0.18
CA ARG A 9 -3.57 -9.72 0.02
C ARG A 9 -3.54 -10.52 1.34
N GLU A 10 -3.18 -11.80 1.25
CA GLU A 10 -3.10 -12.70 2.41
C GLU A 10 -2.06 -12.25 3.45
N ASP A 11 -0.99 -11.61 3.01
CA ASP A 11 0.05 -11.01 3.87
C ASP A 11 -0.42 -9.75 4.64
N GLY A 12 -1.62 -9.24 4.32
CA GLY A 12 -2.23 -8.08 4.95
C GLY A 12 -1.94 -6.75 4.24
N GLY A 13 -1.03 -6.73 3.28
CA GLY A 13 -0.76 -5.55 2.47
C GLY A 13 -1.66 -5.41 1.24
N TRP A 14 -1.37 -4.36 0.48
CA TRP A 14 -1.92 -4.10 -0.86
C TRP A 14 -0.79 -3.92 -1.85
N GLY A 15 -1.08 -4.24 -3.10
CA GLY A 15 -0.18 -3.96 -4.20
C GLY A 15 -0.93 -3.89 -5.52
N GLU A 16 -0.43 -3.09 -6.44
CA GLU A 16 -0.90 -3.03 -7.82
C GLU A 16 0.28 -2.97 -8.78
N ASP A 17 0.33 -3.91 -9.72
CA ASP A 17 1.33 -3.95 -10.78
C ASP A 17 0.93 -3.06 -11.96
N ASN A 18 1.93 -2.57 -12.69
CA ASN A 18 1.74 -1.70 -13.86
C ASN A 18 0.90 -2.32 -14.99
N PHE A 19 0.66 -3.63 -14.94
CA PHE A 19 -0.16 -4.31 -15.95
C PHE A 19 -1.61 -3.81 -15.95
N SER A 20 -2.10 -3.25 -14.83
CA SER A 20 -3.43 -2.64 -14.76
C SER A 20 -3.63 -1.47 -15.74
N TYR A 21 -2.55 -0.82 -16.16
CA TYR A 21 -2.62 0.20 -17.22
C TYR A 21 -2.98 -0.40 -18.58
N PHE A 22 -2.64 -1.67 -18.84
CA PHE A 22 -2.97 -2.38 -20.08
C PHE A 22 -4.33 -3.10 -19.98
N ASP A 23 -4.62 -3.69 -18.83
CA ASP A 23 -5.85 -4.43 -18.58
C ASP A 23 -6.39 -4.12 -17.18
N THR A 24 -7.53 -3.42 -17.13
CA THR A 24 -8.16 -2.99 -15.89
C THR A 24 -8.69 -4.15 -15.03
N SER A 25 -8.79 -5.37 -15.57
CA SER A 25 -9.13 -6.55 -14.76
C SER A 25 -8.04 -6.91 -13.74
N PHE A 26 -6.83 -6.35 -13.91
CA PHE A 26 -5.71 -6.45 -12.98
C PHE A 26 -5.62 -5.28 -11.97
N ALA A 27 -6.59 -4.36 -11.96
CA ALA A 27 -6.62 -3.27 -11.00
C ALA A 27 -6.57 -3.79 -9.55
N GLY A 28 -5.72 -3.19 -8.72
CA GLY A 28 -5.48 -3.62 -7.33
C GLY A 28 -4.80 -4.98 -7.17
N ARG A 29 -4.22 -5.56 -8.24
CA ARG A 29 -3.53 -6.85 -8.18
C ARG A 29 -2.03 -6.67 -8.40
N ALA A 30 -1.25 -7.35 -7.58
CA ALA A 30 0.18 -7.49 -7.75
C ALA A 30 0.68 -8.85 -7.28
N ALA A 31 1.86 -9.26 -7.73
CA ALA A 31 2.54 -10.45 -7.21
C ALA A 31 2.90 -10.31 -5.72
N THR A 32 3.21 -9.08 -5.27
CA THR A 32 3.64 -8.77 -3.90
C THR A 32 2.95 -7.50 -3.39
N SER A 33 2.72 -7.44 -2.08
CA SER A 33 2.33 -6.18 -1.43
C SER A 33 3.49 -5.18 -1.45
N THR A 34 3.19 -3.89 -1.51
CA THR A 34 4.16 -2.81 -1.33
C THR A 34 3.75 -1.94 -0.15
N SER A 35 4.73 -1.42 0.59
CA SER A 35 4.56 -0.56 1.74
C SER A 35 3.78 0.71 1.39
N PHE A 36 4.09 1.37 0.27
CA PHE A 36 3.43 2.64 -0.06
C PHE A 36 1.99 2.44 -0.58
N GLN A 37 1.70 1.38 -1.34
CA GLN A 37 0.32 1.07 -1.76
C GLN A 37 -0.51 0.56 -0.57
N THR A 38 0.10 -0.21 0.34
CA THR A 38 -0.50 -0.56 1.63
C THR A 38 -0.81 0.67 2.47
N ALA A 39 0.11 1.61 2.55
CA ALA A 39 -0.08 2.87 3.26
C ALA A 39 -1.22 3.70 2.66
N TRP A 40 -1.34 3.78 1.33
CA TRP A 40 -2.49 4.43 0.68
C TRP A 40 -3.82 3.77 1.03
N ALA A 41 -3.88 2.44 1.02
CA ALA A 41 -5.09 1.72 1.42
C ALA A 41 -5.45 2.00 2.89
N ILE A 42 -4.47 2.00 3.81
CA ILE A 42 -4.67 2.35 5.23
C ILE A 42 -5.21 3.78 5.37
N LEU A 43 -4.58 4.75 4.72
CA LEU A 43 -5.01 6.16 4.76
C LEU A 43 -6.45 6.31 4.22
N ALA A 44 -6.80 5.60 3.15
CA ALA A 44 -8.16 5.61 2.59
C ALA A 44 -9.18 4.99 3.55
N LEU A 45 -8.86 3.87 4.20
CA LEU A 45 -9.73 3.24 5.20
C LEU A 45 -9.92 4.14 6.43
N LEU A 46 -8.86 4.76 6.93
CA LEU A 46 -8.93 5.73 8.04
C LEU A 46 -9.78 6.95 7.66
N ALA A 47 -9.58 7.51 6.47
CA ALA A 47 -10.37 8.64 5.98
C ALA A 47 -11.86 8.32 5.82
N ALA A 48 -12.18 7.06 5.49
CA ALA A 48 -13.56 6.56 5.40
C ALA A 48 -14.19 6.23 6.78
N GLY A 49 -13.44 6.34 7.88
CA GLY A 49 -13.93 6.04 9.22
C GLY A 49 -13.86 4.56 9.62
N GLU A 50 -13.20 3.70 8.83
CA GLU A 50 -13.12 2.25 9.05
C GLU A 50 -12.12 1.83 10.14
N ARG A 51 -12.16 2.56 11.27
CA ARG A 51 -11.21 2.47 12.40
C ARG A 51 -11.10 1.08 13.00
N ASN A 52 -12.19 0.32 13.02
CA ASN A 52 -12.22 -1.01 13.62
C ASN A 52 -12.11 -2.15 12.61
N SER A 53 -11.94 -1.84 11.32
CA SER A 53 -11.95 -2.87 10.28
C SER A 53 -10.76 -3.84 10.45
N PRO A 54 -10.99 -5.16 10.27
CA PRO A 54 -9.91 -6.14 10.26
C PRO A 54 -8.87 -5.84 9.17
N ALA A 55 -9.32 -5.31 8.02
CA ALA A 55 -8.45 -4.96 6.91
C ALA A 55 -7.43 -3.89 7.31
N LEU A 56 -7.87 -2.81 7.96
CA LEU A 56 -6.99 -1.76 8.49
C LEU A 56 -5.92 -2.34 9.42
N LYS A 57 -6.34 -3.15 10.41
CA LYS A 57 -5.43 -3.76 11.41
C LYS A 57 -4.39 -4.67 10.76
N ARG A 58 -4.78 -5.42 9.73
CA ARG A 58 -3.87 -6.29 8.97
C ARG A 58 -2.87 -5.48 8.14
N GLY A 59 -3.31 -4.38 7.53
CA GLY A 59 -2.42 -3.45 6.83
C GLY A 59 -1.36 -2.83 7.73
N VAL A 60 -1.78 -2.32 8.89
CA VAL A 60 -0.86 -1.75 9.89
C VAL A 60 0.14 -2.81 10.36
N ARG A 61 -0.32 -4.03 10.62
CA ARG A 61 0.56 -5.15 11.00
C ARG A 61 1.57 -5.48 9.90
N TYR A 62 1.14 -5.52 8.64
CA TYR A 62 2.04 -5.74 7.51
C TYR A 62 3.17 -4.69 7.49
N LEU A 63 2.84 -3.40 7.64
CA LEU A 63 3.87 -2.35 7.65
C LEU A 63 4.86 -2.56 8.80
N ILE A 64 4.38 -2.78 10.02
CA ILE A 64 5.25 -3.01 11.19
C ILE A 64 6.16 -4.23 11.00
N GLN A 65 5.62 -5.33 10.45
CA GLN A 65 6.37 -6.57 10.28
C GLN A 65 7.39 -6.54 9.14
N THR A 66 7.17 -5.70 8.14
CA THR A 66 8.03 -5.60 6.95
C THR A 66 9.01 -4.44 6.99
N GLN A 67 8.96 -3.61 8.05
CA GLN A 67 9.94 -2.57 8.28
C GLN A 67 11.33 -3.18 8.50
N ALA A 68 12.33 -2.69 7.79
CA ALA A 68 13.71 -3.10 7.98
C ALA A 68 14.32 -2.45 9.23
N ASN A 69 15.48 -2.97 9.66
CA ASN A 69 16.17 -2.50 10.87
C ASN A 69 16.66 -1.04 10.78
N ASP A 70 16.79 -0.50 9.57
CA ASP A 70 17.12 0.92 9.34
C ASP A 70 15.89 1.84 9.40
N GLY A 71 14.71 1.29 9.67
CA GLY A 71 13.44 2.01 9.77
C GLY A 71 12.74 2.26 8.43
N ALA A 72 13.31 1.81 7.30
CA ALA A 72 12.70 1.97 5.98
C ALA A 72 12.03 0.68 5.50
N TRP A 73 11.30 0.77 4.38
CA TRP A 73 10.85 -0.39 3.61
C TRP A 73 11.59 -0.42 2.28
N HIS A 74 12.12 -1.59 1.94
CA HIS A 74 12.94 -1.80 0.75
C HIS A 74 12.19 -2.64 -0.27
N GLU A 75 11.82 -2.03 -1.39
CA GLU A 75 11.09 -2.70 -2.46
C GLU A 75 11.86 -2.64 -3.77
N PRO A 76 11.99 -3.76 -4.51
CA PRO A 76 12.65 -3.74 -5.81
C PRO A 76 11.75 -3.19 -6.93
N ALA A 77 10.44 -3.09 -6.71
CA ALA A 77 9.46 -2.80 -7.75
C ALA A 77 9.39 -1.31 -8.16
N TYR A 78 9.03 -1.08 -9.42
CA TYR A 78 8.80 0.24 -10.02
C TYR A 78 7.33 0.32 -10.43
N THR A 79 6.46 0.73 -9.51
CA THR A 79 5.00 0.70 -9.70
C THR A 79 4.36 2.08 -9.80
N ALA A 80 5.16 3.15 -9.91
CA ALA A 80 4.65 4.50 -10.13
C ALA A 80 4.70 4.86 -11.63
N PRO A 81 3.60 5.30 -12.27
CA PRO A 81 3.64 5.73 -13.67
C PRO A 81 4.41 7.05 -13.79
N GLY A 82 5.37 7.11 -14.72
CA GLY A 82 5.80 8.40 -15.30
C GLY A 82 4.94 8.73 -16.51
N PHE A 83 4.90 7.80 -17.47
CA PHE A 83 3.95 7.79 -18.58
C PHE A 83 3.31 6.40 -18.65
N PRO A 84 2.01 6.26 -18.30
CA PRO A 84 1.34 4.96 -18.30
C PRO A 84 1.59 4.18 -19.60
N ARG A 85 1.88 2.88 -19.48
CA ARG A 85 2.24 1.95 -20.58
C ARG A 85 3.61 2.16 -21.24
N VAL A 86 4.31 3.25 -20.93
CA VAL A 86 5.55 3.63 -21.63
C VAL A 86 6.74 3.74 -20.69
N PHE A 87 6.55 4.27 -19.48
CA PHE A 87 7.63 4.57 -18.56
C PHE A 87 7.17 4.56 -17.10
N TYR A 88 7.89 3.82 -16.25
CA TYR A 88 7.57 3.65 -14.83
C TYR A 88 8.77 4.06 -13.98
N LEU A 89 8.46 4.63 -12.83
CA LEU A 89 9.37 5.27 -11.89
C LEU A 89 9.39 4.50 -10.58
N LYS A 90 10.48 4.71 -9.84
CA LYS A 90 10.54 4.45 -8.41
C LYS A 90 10.80 5.76 -7.69
N TYR A 91 9.80 6.22 -6.94
CA TYR A 91 9.99 7.31 -6.00
C TYR A 91 10.61 6.75 -4.72
N HIS A 92 11.93 6.87 -4.57
CA HIS A 92 12.65 6.29 -3.43
C HIS A 92 12.11 6.71 -2.06
N GLY A 93 11.56 7.92 -1.95
CA GLY A 93 10.97 8.39 -0.70
C GLY A 93 9.62 7.74 -0.35
N TYR A 94 8.89 7.16 -1.30
CA TYR A 94 7.51 6.69 -1.07
C TYR A 94 7.45 5.53 -0.09
N SER A 95 8.40 4.60 -0.18
CA SER A 95 8.46 3.42 0.68
C SER A 95 8.80 3.75 2.14
N THR A 96 9.17 4.99 2.45
CA THR A 96 9.36 5.44 3.84
C THR A 96 8.32 6.47 4.23
N TYR A 97 8.08 7.47 3.38
CA TYR A 97 7.19 8.59 3.67
C TYR A 97 5.74 8.15 3.91
N PHE A 98 5.15 7.37 3.00
CA PHE A 98 3.75 6.98 3.12
C PHE A 98 3.51 6.00 4.27
N PRO A 99 4.32 4.95 4.49
CA PRO A 99 4.17 4.08 5.65
C PRO A 99 4.24 4.83 6.97
N LEU A 100 5.20 5.75 7.14
CA LEU A 100 5.28 6.57 8.36
C LEU A 100 4.03 7.43 8.56
N TRP A 101 3.55 8.07 7.49
CA TRP A 101 2.32 8.87 7.56
C TRP A 101 1.11 7.99 7.94
N ALA A 102 0.94 6.83 7.31
CA ALA A 102 -0.17 5.93 7.59
C ALA A 102 -0.15 5.40 9.03
N LEU A 103 1.03 5.04 9.56
CA LEU A 103 1.18 4.58 10.94
C LEU A 103 0.89 5.70 11.95
N GLU A 104 1.33 6.93 11.67
CA GLU A 104 1.05 8.08 12.53
C GLU A 104 -0.44 8.44 12.53
N GLU A 105 -1.10 8.45 11.38
CA GLU A 105 -2.54 8.69 11.31
C GLU A 105 -3.35 7.60 12.01
N PHE A 106 -2.93 6.33 11.90
CA PHE A 106 -3.53 5.24 12.66
C PHE A 106 -3.38 5.48 14.17
N ARG A 107 -2.17 5.84 14.63
CA ARG A 107 -1.88 6.15 16.04
C ARG A 107 -2.66 7.36 16.57
N ARG A 108 -2.93 8.37 15.75
CA ARG A 108 -3.73 9.54 16.17
C ARG A 108 -5.21 9.23 16.35
N GLN A 109 -5.71 8.22 15.65
CA GLN A 109 -7.12 7.89 15.61
C GLN A 109 -7.50 6.74 16.56
N HIS A 110 -6.52 6.17 17.30
CA HIS A 110 -6.64 5.07 18.25
C HIS A 110 -5.90 5.38 19.54
#